data_AF-A0A835CWE8-F1
#
_entry.id   AF-A0A835CWE8-F1
#
_cell.length_a   1.000
_cell.length_b   1.000
_cell.length_c   1.000
_cell.angle_alpha   90.00
_cell.angle_beta   90.00
_cell.angle_gamma   90.00
#
_symmetry.space_group_name_H-M   'P 1'
#
loop_
_entity.id
_entity.type
_entity.pdbx_description
1 polymer ?
#
loop_
_entity_poly.entity_id
_entity_poly.type
_entity_poly.pdbx_seq_one_letter_code
_entity_poly.pdbx_strand_id
1 'polypeptide(L)'
;MSVCNVVCIWIYVKHWNSDGQTPPPRRRLGPNSLKEEYQRVVIGVYYEALCPDSKNFIIRQLLPTYKKLKDQVIIQLIPYGKAKTENTSDGPEFDCQHGPTECEANMIHSCAIEVLRDQNLVLKYIFMIFINNCGLDQYH
;
A
#
# COMPACT_ATOMS: atom_id res chain seq x y z
N MET A 1 -17.25 18.45 4.49
CA MET A 1 -16.66 17.50 3.53
C MET A 1 -15.15 17.66 3.62
N SER A 2 -14.48 16.77 4.34
CA SER A 2 -13.02 16.79 4.43
C SER A 2 -12.47 16.16 3.16
N VAL A 3 -11.81 16.94 2.30
CA VAL A 3 -11.14 16.41 1.10
C VAL A 3 -9.94 15.57 1.55
N CYS A 4 -10.04 14.25 1.40
CA CYS A 4 -8.86 13.42 1.39
C CYS A 4 -8.18 13.66 0.04
N ASN A 5 -7.25 14.61 -0.04
CA ASN A 5 -6.39 14.64 -1.20
C ASN A 5 -5.73 13.25 -1.29
N VAL A 6 -6.13 12.44 -2.28
CA VAL A 6 -5.33 11.31 -2.73
C VAL A 6 -4.12 11.99 -3.32
N VAL A 7 -3.14 12.18 -2.46
CA VAL A 7 -1.85 12.73 -2.85
C VAL A 7 -1.24 11.63 -3.72
N CYS A 8 -1.56 11.65 -5.02
CA CYS A 8 -0.84 10.95 -6.08
C CYS A 8 0.66 11.34 -6.12
N ILE A 9 1.11 12.25 -5.24
CA ILE A 9 2.45 12.83 -5.21
C ILE A 9 3.48 11.90 -4.54
N TRP A 10 3.08 10.81 -3.90
CA TRP A 10 4.05 9.84 -3.34
C TRP A 10 3.95 8.45 -3.96
N ILE A 11 3.74 8.36 -5.29
CA ILE A 11 4.37 7.25 -6.02
C ILE A 11 5.89 7.50 -5.95
N TYR A 12 6.49 7.14 -4.82
CA TYR A 12 7.94 7.12 -4.72
C TYR A 12 8.38 5.88 -5.49
N VAL A 13 8.63 6.05 -6.80
CA VAL A 13 9.28 5.03 -7.61
C VAL A 13 10.73 4.93 -7.14
N LYS A 14 10.98 4.22 -6.05
CA LYS A 14 12.32 3.71 -5.79
C LYS A 14 12.53 2.54 -6.74
N HIS A 15 13.53 2.63 -7.61
CA HIS A 15 14.15 1.42 -8.14
C HIS A 15 14.77 0.70 -6.93
N TRP A 16 14.13 -0.37 -6.49
CA TRP A 16 14.61 -1.15 -5.35
C TRP A 16 15.50 -2.27 -5.86
N ASN A 17 16.81 -2.08 -5.76
CA ASN A 17 17.74 -3.19 -5.75
C ASN A 17 17.76 -3.73 -4.32
N SER A 18 17.49 -5.03 -4.17
CA SER A 18 17.40 -5.75 -2.89
C SER A 18 18.60 -5.56 -1.94
N ASP A 19 19.73 -5.06 -2.46
CA ASP A 19 21.01 -5.00 -1.75
C ASP A 19 21.59 -3.58 -1.60
N GLY A 20 20.85 -2.53 -1.97
CA GLY A 20 21.38 -1.14 -1.93
C GLY A 20 22.56 -0.86 -2.88
N GLN A 21 22.97 -1.83 -3.71
CA GLN A 21 23.95 -1.65 -4.77
C GLN A 21 23.28 -1.06 -6.00
N THR A 22 23.93 -0.11 -6.69
CA THR A 22 23.49 0.42 -7.97
C THR A 22 23.30 -0.72 -8.99
N PRO A 23 22.34 -0.63 -9.93
CA PRO A 23 22.15 -1.68 -10.92
C PRO A 23 23.45 -1.84 -11.71
N PRO A 24 23.93 -3.08 -11.95
CA PRO A 24 25.12 -3.29 -12.73
C PRO A 24 24.93 -2.62 -14.11
N PRO A 25 25.95 -1.93 -14.66
CA PRO A 25 25.84 -1.31 -15.96
C PRO A 25 25.40 -2.36 -16.98
N ARG A 26 24.43 -2.00 -17.85
CA ARG A 26 23.86 -2.93 -18.84
C ARG A 26 24.97 -3.62 -19.60
N ARG A 27 25.26 -4.87 -19.24
CA ARG A 27 26.19 -5.72 -19.98
C ARG A 27 25.46 -6.19 -21.23
N ARG A 28 26.01 -5.90 -22.42
CA ARG A 28 25.56 -6.56 -23.65
C ARG A 28 25.89 -8.04 -23.52
N LEU A 29 24.90 -8.88 -23.22
CA LEU A 29 25.06 -10.32 -23.20
C LEU A 29 24.76 -10.88 -24.59
N GLY A 30 25.60 -11.81 -25.03
CA GLY A 30 25.52 -12.46 -26.34
C GLY A 30 24.30 -13.37 -26.50
N PRO A 31 24.12 -13.98 -27.69
CA PRO A 31 22.84 -14.54 -28.14
C PRO A 31 22.33 -15.79 -27.40
N ASN A 32 23.02 -16.27 -26.35
CA ASN A 32 22.67 -17.53 -25.67
C ASN A 32 22.77 -17.48 -24.12
N SER A 33 22.46 -16.35 -23.49
CA SER A 33 22.38 -16.29 -22.02
C SER A 33 21.34 -15.29 -21.47
N LEU A 34 20.32 -15.87 -20.82
CA LEU A 34 19.71 -15.46 -19.54
C LEU A 34 18.56 -14.42 -19.56
N LYS A 35 17.44 -14.88 -18.98
CA LYS A 35 16.28 -14.14 -18.45
C LYS A 35 16.71 -12.72 -18.03
N GLU A 36 16.20 -11.69 -18.69
CA GLU A 36 16.34 -10.33 -18.18
C GLU A 36 15.70 -10.30 -16.78
N GLU A 37 16.51 -10.16 -15.73
CA GLU A 37 16.02 -9.74 -14.42
C GLU A 37 15.63 -8.27 -14.54
N TYR A 38 14.43 -8.04 -15.06
CA TYR A 38 13.85 -6.71 -15.05
C TYR A 38 13.60 -6.30 -13.60
N GLN A 39 14.26 -5.23 -13.17
CA GLN A 39 14.06 -4.67 -11.84
C GLN A 39 12.60 -4.25 -11.67
N ARG A 40 11.92 -4.83 -10.69
CA ARG A 40 10.52 -4.51 -10.42
C ARG A 40 10.40 -3.10 -9.87
N VAL A 41 9.36 -2.40 -10.31
CA VAL A 41 9.04 -1.05 -9.84
C VAL A 41 8.34 -1.15 -8.49
N VAL A 42 8.88 -0.51 -7.46
CA VAL A 42 8.21 -0.41 -6.15
C VAL A 42 7.25 0.78 -6.14
N ILE A 43 6.02 0.55 -5.72
CA ILE A 43 4.97 1.55 -5.59
C ILE A 43 4.51 1.56 -4.14
N GLY A 44 4.84 2.63 -3.42
CA GLY A 44 4.28 2.91 -2.10
C GLY A 44 2.89 3.54 -2.23
N VAL A 45 1.92 3.04 -1.47
CA VAL A 45 0.55 3.53 -1.45
C VAL A 45 0.19 3.87 -0.02
N TYR A 46 0.16 5.17 0.28
CA TYR A 46 -0.29 5.70 1.57
C TYR A 46 -1.77 6.00 1.49
N TYR A 47 -2.56 5.47 2.43
CA TYR A 47 -4.01 5.60 2.41
C TYR A 47 -4.60 5.60 3.81
N GLU A 48 -5.87 6.00 3.90
CA GLU A 48 -6.67 6.01 5.13
C GLU A 48 -7.84 5.03 4.97
N ALA A 49 -8.10 4.17 5.96
CA ALA A 49 -9.05 3.08 5.84
C ALA A 49 -10.52 3.55 5.69
N LEU A 50 -10.89 4.70 6.24
CA LEU A 50 -12.27 5.22 6.17
C LEU A 50 -12.44 6.29 5.10
N CYS A 51 -11.36 6.71 4.46
CA CYS A 51 -11.40 7.75 3.46
C CYS A 51 -12.02 7.26 2.12
N PRO A 52 -13.07 7.92 1.60
CA PRO A 52 -13.71 7.55 0.34
C PRO A 52 -12.76 7.57 -0.87
N ASP A 53 -11.84 8.53 -0.93
CA ASP A 53 -10.93 8.66 -2.07
C ASP A 53 -9.84 7.57 -2.04
N SER A 54 -9.35 7.20 -0.86
CA SER A 54 -8.46 6.04 -0.64
C SER A 54 -9.14 4.73 -1.11
N LYS A 55 -10.38 4.50 -0.67
CA LYS A 55 -11.21 3.38 -1.10
C LYS A 55 -11.37 3.35 -2.62
N ASN A 56 -11.72 4.48 -3.22
CA ASN A 56 -11.89 4.59 -4.67
C ASN A 56 -10.60 4.33 -5.43
N PHE A 57 -9.45 4.84 -4.98
CA PHE A 57 -8.16 4.57 -5.60
C PHE A 57 -7.82 3.09 -5.59
N ILE A 58 -7.94 2.43 -4.43
CA ILE A 58 -7.60 1.01 -4.29
C ILE A 58 -8.49 0.13 -5.17
N ILE A 59 -9.80 0.38 -5.16
CA ILE A 59 -10.78 -0.42 -5.90
C ILE A 59 -10.67 -0.18 -7.41
N ARG A 60 -10.65 1.09 -7.84
CA ARG A 60 -10.85 1.45 -9.25
C ARG A 60 -9.54 1.61 -10.03
N GLN A 61 -8.42 1.85 -9.35
CA GLN A 61 -7.14 2.14 -10.00
C GLN A 61 -6.07 1.11 -9.65
N LEU A 62 -5.77 0.92 -8.37
CA LEU A 62 -4.66 0.08 -7.94
C LEU A 62 -4.85 -1.39 -8.30
N LEU A 63 -5.97 -2.01 -7.91
CA LEU A 63 -6.18 -3.44 -8.15
C LEU A 63 -6.24 -3.79 -9.65
N PRO A 64 -6.97 -3.05 -10.51
CA PRO A 64 -6.95 -3.31 -11.96
C PRO A 64 -5.54 -3.15 -12.57
N THR A 65 -4.76 -2.19 -12.08
CA THR A 65 -3.38 -1.96 -12.55
C THR A 65 -2.45 -3.10 -12.11
N TYR A 66 -2.54 -3.51 -10.84
CA TYR A 66 -1.74 -4.62 -10.32
C TYR A 66 -2.02 -5.92 -11.07
N LYS A 67 -3.29 -6.23 -11.40
CA LYS A 67 -3.62 -7.42 -12.19
C LYS A 67 -2.92 -7.48 -13.54
N LYS A 68 -2.66 -6.32 -14.17
CA LYS A 68 -1.96 -6.22 -15.46
C LYS A 68 -0.44 -6.25 -15.34
N LEU A 69 0.10 -5.74 -14.23
CA LEU A 69 1.53 -5.49 -14.05
C LEU A 69 2.16 -6.30 -12.91
N LYS A 70 1.49 -7.34 -12.40
CA LYS A 70 1.87 -8.08 -11.17
C LYS A 70 3.32 -8.57 -11.15
N ASP A 71 3.87 -8.91 -12.32
CA ASP A 71 5.23 -9.44 -12.46
C ASP A 71 6.29 -8.32 -12.57
N GLN A 72 5.85 -7.07 -12.75
CA GLN A 72 6.68 -5.90 -12.99
C GLN A 72 6.68 -4.93 -11.80
N VAL A 73 5.74 -5.06 -10.86
CA VAL A 73 5.59 -4.13 -9.73
C VAL A 73 5.56 -4.83 -8.37
N ILE A 74 6.07 -4.14 -7.36
CA ILE A 74 5.94 -4.48 -5.96
C ILE A 74 5.12 -3.35 -5.32
N ILE A 75 3.99 -3.70 -4.71
CA ILE A 75 3.10 -2.73 -4.05
C ILE A 75 3.36 -2.79 -2.56
N GLN A 76 3.70 -1.65 -1.97
CA GLN A 76 3.78 -1.46 -0.53
C GLN A 76 2.54 -0.66 -0.10
N LEU A 77 1.73 -1.25 0.78
CA LEU A 77 0.53 -0.63 1.32
C LEU A 77 0.86 -0.03 2.70
N ILE A 78 0.52 1.24 2.91
CA ILE A 78 0.78 1.97 4.15
C ILE A 78 -0.54 2.62 4.64
N PRO A 79 -1.37 1.89 5.41
CA PRO A 79 -2.57 2.43 6.04
C PRO A 79 -2.20 3.35 7.20
N TYR A 80 -2.14 4.65 6.92
CA TYR A 80 -1.81 5.69 7.90
C TYR A 80 -2.34 7.04 7.40
N GLY A 81 -1.95 7.39 6.17
CA GLY A 81 -2.42 8.58 5.47
C GLY A 81 -2.15 9.86 6.23
N LYS A 82 -3.21 10.55 6.67
CA LYS A 82 -3.14 11.81 7.41
C LYS A 82 -3.14 11.65 8.93
N ALA A 83 -3.06 10.42 9.45
CA ALA A 83 -2.95 10.21 10.87
C ALA A 83 -1.74 10.97 11.45
N LYS A 84 -1.85 11.39 12.71
CA LYS A 84 -0.75 11.96 13.49
C LYS A 84 -0.39 10.97 14.58
N THR A 85 0.88 10.89 14.91
CA THR A 85 1.38 10.07 16.01
C THR A 85 1.93 10.98 17.08
N GLU A 86 1.50 10.79 18.31
CA GLU A 86 2.06 11.44 19.50
C GLU A 86 2.68 10.38 20.40
N ASN A 87 3.92 10.59 20.84
CA ASN A 87 4.58 9.67 21.76
C ASN A 87 4.22 10.06 23.19
N THR A 88 3.45 9.24 23.89
CA THR A 88 3.08 9.43 25.29
C THR A 88 3.92 8.51 26.19
N SER A 89 3.77 8.65 27.51
CA SER A 89 4.41 7.74 28.48
C SER A 89 3.96 6.29 28.33
N ASP A 90 2.76 6.06 27.80
CA ASP A 90 2.12 4.75 27.69
C ASP A 90 2.27 4.12 26.31
N GLY A 91 2.86 4.85 25.34
CA GLY A 91 3.13 4.38 23.99
C GLY A 91 2.79 5.42 22.91
N PRO A 92 2.87 5.04 21.62
CA PRO A 92 2.40 5.89 20.55
C PRO A 92 0.87 5.94 20.53
N GLU A 93 0.32 7.14 20.59
CA GLU A 93 -1.10 7.41 20.33
C GLU A 93 -1.31 7.93 18.92
N PHE A 94 -2.44 7.55 18.31
CA PHE A 94 -2.76 7.89 16.93
C PHE A 94 -4.03 8.75 16.87
N ASP A 95 -3.92 9.91 16.21
CA ASP A 95 -5.04 10.80 15.89
C ASP A 95 -5.34 10.72 14.39
N CYS A 96 -6.55 10.30 14.04
CA CYS A 96 -6.98 10.07 12.66
C CYS A 96 -8.08 11.04 12.23
N GLN A 97 -8.10 11.41 10.94
CA GLN A 97 -9.01 12.44 10.43
C GLN A 97 -10.48 12.04 10.55
N HIS A 98 -10.77 10.73 10.49
CA HIS A 98 -12.12 10.19 10.65
C HIS A 98 -12.33 9.53 12.03
N GLY A 99 -11.55 9.95 13.04
CA GLY A 99 -11.72 9.53 14.43
C GLY A 99 -11.13 8.15 14.76
N PRO A 100 -11.37 7.64 15.99
CA PRO A 100 -10.73 6.44 16.51
C PRO A 100 -10.98 5.18 15.67
N THR A 101 -12.17 5.06 15.07
CA THR A 101 -12.52 3.94 14.19
C THR A 101 -11.64 3.87 12.95
N GLU A 102 -11.18 5.02 12.43
CA GLU A 102 -10.20 5.00 11.34
C GLU A 102 -8.84 4.51 11.80
N CYS A 103 -8.39 4.92 12.98
CA CYS A 103 -7.15 4.42 13.54
C CYS A 103 -7.21 2.91 13.76
N GLU A 104 -8.32 2.40 14.29
CA GLU A 104 -8.56 0.96 14.43
C GLU A 104 -8.53 0.23 13.09
N ALA A 105 -9.23 0.74 12.09
CA ALA A 105 -9.23 0.16 10.75
C ALA A 105 -7.84 0.21 10.08
N ASN A 106 -7.08 1.31 10.26
CA ASN A 106 -5.70 1.42 9.80
C ASN A 106 -4.79 0.35 10.45
N MET A 107 -4.96 0.10 11.76
CA MET A 107 -4.25 -0.98 12.47
C MET A 107 -4.62 -2.35 11.92
N ILE A 108 -5.91 -2.64 11.71
CA ILE A 108 -6.37 -3.92 11.14
C ILE A 108 -5.75 -4.16 9.77
N HIS A 109 -5.74 -3.14 8.90
CA HIS A 109 -5.10 -3.23 7.59
C HIS A 109 -3.60 -3.49 7.73
N SER A 110 -2.92 -2.81 8.66
CA SER A 110 -1.48 -3.02 8.94
C SER A 110 -1.20 -4.46 9.37
N CYS A 111 -1.99 -5.00 10.29
CA CYS A 111 -1.87 -6.37 10.77
C CYS A 111 -2.04 -7.39 9.62
N ALA A 112 -3.02 -7.17 8.74
CA ALA A 112 -3.24 -8.06 7.60
C ALA A 112 -2.06 -8.06 6.62
N ILE A 113 -1.43 -6.90 6.40
CA ILE A 113 -0.24 -6.77 5.54
C ILE A 113 0.92 -7.57 6.13
N GLU A 114 1.16 -7.47 7.44
CA GLU A 114 2.24 -8.18 8.14
C GLU A 114 2.02 -9.71 8.18
N VAL A 115 0.78 -10.15 8.39
CA VAL A 115 0.45 -11.58 8.56
C VAL A 115 0.40 -12.32 7.21
N LEU A 116 -0.24 -11.75 6.19
CA LEU A 116 -0.50 -12.50 4.95
C LEU A 116 0.75 -12.68 4.08
N ARG A 117 1.68 -11.72 4.08
CA ARG A 117 3.00 -11.69 3.39
C ARG A 117 3.01 -11.93 1.86
N ASP A 118 2.02 -12.59 1.29
CA ASP A 118 1.79 -12.72 -0.15
C ASP A 118 1.02 -11.50 -0.67
N GLN A 119 1.62 -10.83 -1.66
CA GLN A 119 1.10 -9.58 -2.20
C GLN A 119 -0.28 -9.74 -2.87
N ASN A 120 -0.57 -10.88 -3.49
CA ASN A 120 -1.88 -11.13 -4.09
C ASN A 120 -2.95 -11.32 -3.01
N LEU A 121 -2.65 -12.05 -1.95
CA LEU A 121 -3.54 -12.25 -0.81
C LEU A 121 -3.79 -10.94 -0.07
N VAL A 122 -2.73 -10.17 0.23
CA VAL A 122 -2.85 -8.84 0.85
C VAL A 122 -3.76 -7.93 0.03
N LEU A 123 -3.48 -7.75 -1.26
CA LEU A 123 -4.28 -6.85 -2.11
C LEU A 123 -5.73 -7.31 -2.26
N LYS A 124 -5.97 -8.63 -2.35
CA LYS A 124 -7.34 -9.17 -2.37
C LYS A 124 -8.05 -8.92 -1.05
N TYR A 125 -7.39 -9.17 0.08
CA TYR A 125 -7.97 -8.99 1.40
C TYR A 125 -8.34 -7.53 1.66
N ILE A 126 -7.40 -6.60 1.41
CA ILE A 126 -7.63 -5.15 1.56
C ILE A 126 -8.77 -4.68 0.64
N PHE A 127 -8.81 -5.15 -0.60
CA PHE A 127 -9.90 -4.87 -1.52
C PHE A 127 -11.27 -5.38 -1.00
N MET A 128 -11.31 -6.59 -0.41
CA MET A 128 -12.54 -7.13 0.16
C MET A 128 -13.04 -6.32 1.36
N ILE A 129 -12.14 -5.88 2.25
CA ILE A 129 -12.53 -4.99 3.37
C ILE A 129 -13.15 -3.70 2.83
N PHE A 130 -12.50 -3.07 1.86
CA PHE A 130 -13.00 -1.83 1.27
C PHE A 130 -14.35 -1.99 0.56
N ILE A 131 -14.64 -3.13 -0.07
CA ILE A 131 -15.93 -3.35 -0.73
C ILE A 131 -17.04 -3.66 0.27
N ASN A 132 -16.78 -4.59 1.20
CA ASN A 132 -17.86 -5.20 1.97
C ASN A 132 -18.19 -4.47 3.27
N ASN A 133 -17.58 -3.31 3.56
CA ASN A 133 -17.66 -2.66 4.88
C ASN A 133 -17.48 -3.66 6.05
N CYS A 134 -16.75 -4.76 5.82
CA CYS A 134 -16.59 -5.82 6.82
C CYS A 134 -15.78 -5.24 7.99
N GLY A 135 -16.50 -4.76 9.01
CA GLY A 135 -15.93 -4.16 10.21
C GLY A 135 -16.44 -2.76 10.59
N LEU A 136 -17.26 -2.08 9.77
CA LEU A 136 -17.74 -0.71 10.10
C LEU A 136 -19.25 -0.56 10.22
N ASP A 137 -20.03 -1.56 9.79
CA ASP A 137 -21.50 -1.52 9.87
C ASP A 137 -22.04 -1.96 11.25
N GLN A 138 -21.23 -1.91 12.32
CA GLN A 138 -21.65 -2.27 13.69
C GLN A 138 -21.78 -1.05 14.64
N TYR A 139 -21.60 0.18 14.15
CA TYR A 139 -21.74 1.40 14.96
C TYR A 139 -22.90 2.28 14.50
N HIS A 140 -24.09 1.69 14.34
CA HIS A 140 -25.35 2.41 14.25
C HIS A 140 -26.04 2.46 15.61
#